data_AF-A0A0Q9YJ78-F1
#
_entry.id   AF-A0A0Q9YJ78-F1
#
_cell.length_a   1.000
_cell.length_b   1.000
_cell.length_c   1.000
_cell.angle_alpha   90.00
_cell.angle_beta   90.00
_cell.angle_gamma   90.00
#
_symmetry.space_group_name_H-M   'P 1'
#
loop_
_entity.id
_entity.type
_entity.pdbx_description
1 polymer ?
#
loop_
_entity_poly.entity_id
_entity_poly.type
_entity_poly.pdbx_seq_one_letter_code
_entity_poly.pdbx_strand_id
1 'polypeptide(L)'
;MMILLGSLFYFLLKFLCYSGYAKYLNHLYKIPNNIWKVGIARTLLGVVLGALLNTLLLGVLHIQLGVGRSPLGGRDSDIYFLLLTMIRIGEWLLIVWYFYDRELYISFKLAKAVLFGTLVSYLIDIPIMLGLFMVIATIC
;
A
#
# COMPACT_ATOMS: atom_id res chain seq x y z
N MET A 1 15.81 15.74 10.03
CA MET A 1 16.60 15.18 8.90
C MET A 1 16.37 13.67 8.71
N MET A 2 16.43 12.84 9.77
CA MET A 2 16.20 11.38 9.70
C MET A 2 14.83 10.96 9.11
N ILE A 3 13.75 11.63 9.51
CA ILE A 3 12.39 11.31 9.02
C ILE A 3 12.28 11.52 7.50
N LEU A 4 12.88 12.59 6.97
CA LEU A 4 12.84 12.89 5.53
C LEU A 4 13.56 11.79 4.72
N LEU A 5 14.73 11.37 5.18
CA LEU A 5 15.51 10.29 4.55
C LEU A 5 14.78 8.95 4.61
N GLY A 6 14.17 8.61 5.76
CA GLY A 6 13.36 7.40 5.89
C GLY A 6 12.15 7.38 4.96
N SER A 7 11.44 8.50 4.85
CA SER A 7 10.29 8.63 3.94
C SER A 7 10.69 8.53 2.46
N LEU A 8 11.82 9.14 2.07
CA LEU A 8 12.35 9.04 0.71
C LEU A 8 12.78 7.61 0.38
N PHE A 9 13.50 6.95 1.29
CA PHE A 9 13.93 5.57 1.11
C PHE A 9 12.73 4.64 0.94
N TYR A 10 11.69 4.81 1.74
CA TYR A 10 10.47 4.04 1.63
C TYR A 10 9.71 4.26 0.32
N PHE A 11 9.63 5.52 -0.11
CA PHE A 11 9.02 5.86 -1.39
C PHE A 11 9.74 5.16 -2.54
N LEU A 12 11.08 5.20 -2.55
CA LEU A 12 11.90 4.52 -3.53
C LEU A 12 11.72 3.00 -3.47
N LEU A 13 11.70 2.41 -2.27
CA LEU A 13 11.48 0.98 -2.08
C LEU A 13 10.12 0.55 -2.65
N LYS A 14 9.04 1.28 -2.31
CA LYS A 14 7.70 1.05 -2.86
C LYS A 14 7.70 1.13 -4.39
N PHE A 15 8.29 2.19 -4.92
CA PHE A 15 8.36 2.40 -6.35
C PHE A 15 9.06 1.24 -7.08
N LEU A 16 10.21 0.79 -6.57
CA LEU A 16 10.96 -0.32 -7.15
C LEU A 16 10.19 -1.64 -7.07
N CYS A 17 9.62 -1.96 -5.91
CA CYS A 17 8.86 -3.19 -5.73
C CYS A 17 7.59 -3.21 -6.60
N TYR A 18 6.86 -2.10 -6.70
CA TYR A 18 5.68 -2.01 -7.56
C TYR A 18 6.03 -2.03 -9.05
N SER A 19 7.16 -1.45 -9.45
CA SER A 19 7.68 -1.59 -10.82
C SER A 19 8.06 -3.05 -11.13
N GLY A 20 8.68 -3.74 -10.17
CA GLY A 20 8.96 -5.18 -10.26
C GLY A 20 7.67 -6.01 -10.38
N TYR A 21 6.64 -5.68 -9.60
CA TYR A 21 5.34 -6.34 -9.70
C TYR A 21 4.63 -6.06 -11.02
N ALA A 22 4.78 -4.86 -11.58
CA ALA A 22 4.27 -4.53 -12.92
C ALA A 22 4.91 -5.42 -14.00
N LYS A 23 6.19 -5.81 -13.85
CA LYS A 23 6.82 -6.80 -14.74
C LYS A 23 6.13 -8.17 -14.66
N TYR A 24 5.74 -8.60 -13.47
CA TYR A 24 4.94 -9.82 -13.28
C TYR A 24 3.56 -9.69 -13.92
N LEU A 25 2.88 -8.56 -13.76
CA LEU A 25 1.57 -8.31 -14.39
C LEU A 25 1.65 -8.31 -15.91
N ASN A 26 2.70 -7.72 -16.50
CA ASN A 26 2.94 -7.79 -17.95
C ASN A 26 3.00 -9.24 -18.44
N HIS A 27 3.65 -10.12 -17.69
CA HIS A 27 3.72 -11.54 -18.01
C HIS A 27 2.36 -12.24 -17.84
N LEU A 28 1.65 -11.96 -16.75
CA LEU A 28 0.36 -12.57 -16.42
C LEU A 28 -0.73 -12.23 -17.45
N TYR A 29 -0.79 -10.97 -17.88
CA TYR A 29 -1.77 -10.47 -18.85
C TYR A 29 -1.27 -10.51 -20.30
N LYS A 30 0.02 -10.81 -20.53
CA LYS A 30 0.68 -10.76 -21.84
C LYS A 30 0.58 -9.39 -22.53
N ILE A 31 0.59 -8.31 -21.74
CA ILE A 31 0.51 -6.92 -22.22
C ILE A 31 1.79 -6.18 -21.81
N PRO A 32 2.60 -5.66 -22.76
CA PRO A 32 3.88 -5.05 -22.46
C PRO A 32 3.75 -3.58 -22.04
N ASN A 33 3.17 -3.32 -20.86
CA ASN A 33 3.11 -1.97 -20.31
C ASN A 33 4.47 -1.47 -19.81
N ASN A 34 4.65 -0.14 -19.79
CA ASN A 34 5.83 0.46 -19.17
C ASN A 34 5.76 0.28 -17.64
N ILE A 35 6.61 -0.61 -17.11
CA ILE A 35 6.64 -0.99 -15.70
C ILE A 35 6.87 0.20 -14.76
N TRP A 36 7.65 1.20 -15.20
CA TRP A 36 7.95 2.38 -14.41
C TRP A 36 6.72 3.28 -14.28
N LYS A 37 5.93 3.42 -15.36
CA LYS A 37 4.67 4.18 -15.31
C LYS A 37 3.67 3.54 -14.33
N VAL A 38 3.55 2.21 -14.37
CA VAL A 38 2.67 1.47 -13.45
C VAL A 38 3.17 1.61 -12.00
N GLY A 39 4.48 1.47 -11.78
CA GLY A 39 5.10 1.63 -10.46
C GLY A 39 4.89 3.03 -9.87
N ILE A 40 5.10 4.09 -10.67
CA ILE A 40 4.83 5.48 -10.24
C ILE A 40 3.36 5.64 -9.89
N ALA A 41 2.45 5.25 -10.79
CA ALA A 41 1.00 5.39 -10.57
C ALA A 41 0.56 4.69 -9.28
N ARG A 42 1.03 3.45 -9.06
CA ARG A 42 0.72 2.68 -7.86
C ARG A 42 1.27 3.30 -6.59
N THR A 43 2.50 3.84 -6.65
CA THR A 43 3.15 4.50 -5.51
C THR A 43 2.42 5.78 -5.12
N LEU A 44 2.10 6.62 -6.10
CA LEU A 44 1.35 7.87 -5.88
C LEU A 44 -0.05 7.59 -5.31
N LEU A 45 -0.78 6.63 -5.90
CA LEU A 45 -2.08 6.19 -5.34
C LEU A 45 -1.94 5.74 -3.89
N GLY A 46 -0.92 4.92 -3.60
CA GLY A 46 -0.63 4.41 -2.26
C GLY A 46 -0.36 5.50 -1.23
N VAL A 47 0.38 6.54 -1.62
CA VAL A 47 0.70 7.68 -0.75
C VAL A 47 -0.53 8.55 -0.53
N VAL A 48 -1.26 8.88 -1.60
CA VAL A 48 -2.45 9.76 -1.52
C VAL A 48 -3.57 9.11 -0.71
N LEU A 49 -3.94 7.87 -1.02
CA LEU A 49 -5.02 7.18 -0.32
C LEU A 49 -4.64 6.82 1.13
N GLY A 50 -3.36 6.49 1.38
CA GLY A 50 -2.86 6.29 2.73
C GLY A 50 -2.93 7.56 3.58
N ALA A 51 -2.54 8.71 3.01
CA ALA A 51 -2.63 10.01 3.68
C ALA A 51 -4.09 10.40 3.96
N LEU A 52 -4.99 10.16 3.00
CA LEU A 52 -6.43 10.41 3.16
C LEU A 52 -7.04 9.52 4.24
N LEU A 53 -6.73 8.22 4.26
CA LEU A 53 -7.21 7.31 5.31
C LEU A 53 -6.74 7.76 6.70
N ASN A 54 -5.45 8.09 6.84
CA ASN A 54 -4.91 8.57 8.11
C ASN A 54 -5.57 9.89 8.55
N THR A 55 -5.75 10.83 7.61
CA THR A 55 -6.42 12.11 7.90
C THR A 55 -7.88 11.90 8.30
N LEU A 56 -8.60 10.99 7.64
CA LEU A 56 -9.98 10.66 7.96
C LEU A 56 -10.10 10.03 9.36
N LEU A 57 -9.26 9.04 9.67
CA LEU A 57 -9.33 8.33 10.95
C LEU A 57 -8.91 9.22 12.13
N LEU A 58 -7.77 9.91 12.01
CA LEU A 58 -7.23 10.73 13.10
C LEU A 58 -7.93 12.09 13.21
N GLY A 59 -8.22 12.72 12.08
CA GLY A 59 -8.72 14.10 12.02
C GLY A 59 -10.23 14.21 12.10
N VAL A 60 -10.97 13.34 11.40
CA VAL A 60 -12.44 13.45 11.28
C VAL A 60 -13.15 12.52 12.25
N LEU A 61 -12.73 11.26 12.31
CA LEU A 61 -13.38 10.26 13.15
C LEU A 61 -12.84 10.26 14.58
N HIS A 62 -11.80 11.04 14.87
CA HIS A 62 -11.10 11.10 16.15
C HIS A 62 -10.74 9.71 16.71
N ILE A 63 -10.56 8.74 15.82
CA ILE A 63 -10.09 7.40 16.19
C ILE A 63 -8.63 7.57 16.53
N GLN A 64 -8.35 7.68 17.83
CA GLN A 64 -6.99 7.68 18.35
C GLN A 64 -6.41 6.29 18.11
N LEU A 65 -5.79 6.10 16.94
CA LEU A 65 -4.82 5.03 16.72
C LEU A 65 -3.75 5.25 17.78
N GLY A 66 -3.90 4.59 18.93
CA GLY A 66 -3.27 4.99 20.17
C GLY A 66 -1.80 5.26 19.98
N VAL A 67 -1.39 6.52 20.11
CA VAL A 67 0.01 6.91 20.23
C VAL A 67 0.48 6.30 21.55
N GLY A 68 0.98 5.07 21.51
CA GLY A 68 1.38 4.29 22.69
C GLY A 68 0.69 2.94 22.88
N ARG A 69 -0.33 2.56 22.09
CA ARG A 69 -0.84 1.18 22.04
C ARG A 69 -0.51 0.57 20.69
N SER A 70 0.20 -0.55 20.74
CA SER A 70 0.61 -1.34 19.58
C SER A 70 -0.48 -1.35 18.51
N PRO A 71 -0.19 -0.96 17.26
CA PRO A 71 -1.14 -1.15 16.17
C PRO A 71 -1.36 -2.64 15.86
N LEU A 72 -0.75 -3.56 16.61
CA LEU A 72 -1.02 -4.99 16.58
C LEU A 72 -1.97 -5.46 17.70
N GLY A 73 -2.63 -4.56 18.44
CA GLY A 73 -3.54 -4.96 19.52
C GLY A 73 -4.58 -3.90 19.91
N GLY A 74 -5.83 -4.13 19.51
CA GLY A 74 -7.00 -3.33 19.88
C GLY A 74 -8.11 -3.38 18.84
N ARG A 75 -9.35 -3.05 19.23
CA ARG A 75 -10.50 -3.03 18.30
C ARG A 75 -10.33 -1.98 17.19
N ASP A 76 -9.57 -0.92 17.47
CA ASP A 76 -9.29 0.17 16.53
C ASP A 76 -8.22 -0.19 15.48
N SER A 77 -7.28 -1.10 15.80
CA SER A 77 -6.32 -1.60 14.82
C SER A 77 -6.98 -2.51 13.79
N ASP A 78 -7.99 -3.30 14.19
CA ASP A 78 -8.71 -4.18 13.28
C ASP A 78 -9.47 -3.37 12.22
N ILE A 79 -10.12 -2.27 12.63
CA ILE A 79 -10.82 -1.35 11.74
C ILE A 79 -9.83 -0.69 10.78
N TYR A 80 -8.68 -0.24 11.28
CA TYR A 80 -7.62 0.32 10.44
C TYR A 80 -7.16 -0.66 9.37
N PHE A 81 -6.83 -1.89 9.75
CA PHE A 81 -6.36 -2.90 8.80
C PHE A 81 -7.45 -3.36 7.83
N LEU A 82 -8.70 -3.43 8.26
CA LEU A 82 -9.83 -3.73 7.39
C LEU A 82 -9.99 -2.67 6.29
N LEU A 83 -10.04 -1.39 6.69
CA LEU A 83 -10.13 -0.27 5.75
C LEU A 83 -8.91 -0.19 4.84
N LEU A 84 -7.71 -0.36 5.40
CA LEU A 84 -6.47 -0.41 4.63
C LEU A 84 -6.51 -1.55 3.60
N THR A 85 -6.99 -2.74 3.98
CA THR A 85 -7.13 -3.89 3.07
C THR A 85 -8.07 -3.55 1.92
N MET A 86 -9.23 -2.96 2.21
CA MET A 86 -10.19 -2.53 1.20
C MET A 86 -9.58 -1.51 0.24
N ILE A 87 -8.82 -0.53 0.76
CA ILE A 87 -8.09 0.44 -0.06
C ILE A 87 -7.04 -0.26 -0.92
N ARG A 88 -6.24 -1.18 -0.37
CA ARG A 88 -5.22 -1.92 -1.14
C ARG A 88 -5.86 -2.72 -2.29
N ILE A 89 -6.97 -3.40 -2.03
CA ILE A 89 -7.73 -4.12 -3.05
C ILE A 89 -8.21 -3.16 -4.13
N GLY A 90 -8.81 -2.03 -3.74
CA GLY A 90 -9.27 -0.99 -4.67
C GLY A 90 -8.14 -0.38 -5.51
N GLU A 91 -6.98 -0.12 -4.91
CA GLU A 91 -5.79 0.37 -5.60
C GLU A 91 -5.32 -0.60 -6.69
N TRP A 92 -5.25 -1.89 -6.36
CA TRP A 92 -4.81 -2.90 -7.32
C TRP A 92 -5.85 -3.17 -8.40
N LEU A 93 -7.14 -3.14 -8.07
CA LEU A 93 -8.22 -3.17 -9.06
C LEU A 93 -8.11 -1.99 -10.03
N LEU A 94 -7.88 -0.77 -9.53
CA LEU A 94 -7.73 0.42 -10.37
C LEU A 94 -6.50 0.33 -11.28
N ILE A 95 -5.37 -0.17 -10.77
CA ILE A 95 -4.16 -0.39 -11.57
C ILE A 95 -4.38 -1.44 -12.65
N VAL A 96 -5.00 -2.57 -12.31
CA VAL A 96 -5.32 -3.61 -13.29
C VAL A 96 -6.30 -3.06 -14.33
N TRP A 97 -7.34 -2.36 -13.91
CA TRP A 97 -8.33 -1.76 -14.81
C TRP A 97 -7.71 -0.78 -15.80
N TYR A 98 -6.87 0.12 -15.31
CA TYR A 98 -6.32 1.19 -16.14
C TYR A 98 -5.27 0.69 -17.12
N PHE A 99 -4.40 -0.22 -16.68
CA PHE A 99 -3.23 -0.65 -17.47
C PHE A 99 -3.41 -2.00 -18.18
N TYR A 100 -4.19 -2.94 -17.66
CA TYR A 100 -4.16 -4.33 -18.12
C TYR A 100 -5.50 -4.86 -18.63
N ASP A 101 -6.59 -4.62 -17.91
CA ASP A 101 -7.91 -5.19 -18.24
C ASP A 101 -9.03 -4.22 -17.88
N ARG A 102 -9.49 -3.45 -18.86
CA ARG A 102 -10.56 -2.44 -18.72
C ARG A 102 -11.93 -3.05 -18.41
N GLU A 103 -12.14 -4.33 -18.72
CA GLU A 103 -13.43 -4.99 -18.54
C GLU A 103 -13.55 -5.65 -17.16
N LEU A 104 -12.42 -5.84 -16.45
CA LEU A 104 -12.36 -6.43 -15.11
C LEU A 104 -13.14 -7.74 -15.02
N TYR A 105 -13.08 -8.58 -16.05
CA TYR A 105 -13.74 -9.88 -15.99
C TYR A 105 -13.22 -10.64 -14.76
N ILE A 106 -14.16 -11.01 -13.90
CA ILE A 106 -13.88 -11.77 -12.68
C ILE A 106 -13.30 -13.10 -13.10
N SER A 107 -11.97 -13.14 -13.09
CA SER A 107 -11.18 -14.26 -13.55
C SER A 107 -10.15 -14.60 -12.49
N PHE A 108 -9.69 -15.85 -12.53
CA PHE A 108 -8.63 -16.30 -11.63
C PHE A 108 -7.35 -15.46 -11.76
N LYS A 109 -7.11 -14.86 -12.94
CA LYS A 109 -5.99 -13.94 -13.18
C LYS A 109 -6.17 -12.62 -12.43
N LEU A 110 -7.36 -12.02 -12.48
CA LEU A 110 -7.69 -10.81 -11.74
C LEU A 110 -7.55 -11.03 -10.23
N ALA A 111 -8.14 -12.12 -9.72
CA ALA A 111 -8.04 -12.47 -8.30
C ALA A 111 -6.58 -12.64 -7.85
N LYS A 112 -5.77 -13.38 -8.61
CA LYS A 112 -4.33 -13.52 -8.35
C LYS A 112 -3.60 -12.18 -8.37
N ALA A 113 -3.84 -11.37 -9.39
CA ALA A 113 -3.19 -10.06 -9.55
C ALA A 113 -3.48 -9.12 -8.37
N VAL A 114 -4.73 -9.09 -7.90
CA VAL A 114 -5.12 -8.24 -6.78
C VAL A 114 -4.64 -8.79 -5.44
N LEU A 115 -4.78 -10.10 -5.20
CA LEU A 115 -4.32 -10.73 -3.96
C LEU A 115 -2.81 -10.63 -3.78
N PHE A 116 -2.03 -11.01 -4.80
CA PHE A 116 -0.56 -10.89 -4.73
C PHE A 116 -0.13 -9.43 -4.61
N GLY A 117 -0.79 -8.52 -5.33
CA GLY A 117 -0.51 -7.10 -5.21
C GLY A 117 -0.72 -6.61 -3.78
N THR A 118 -1.84 -6.96 -3.16
CA THR A 118 -2.15 -6.60 -1.78
C THR A 118 -1.14 -7.17 -0.79
N LEU A 119 -0.75 -8.45 -0.95
CA LEU A 119 0.30 -9.07 -0.13
C LEU A 119 1.65 -8.36 -0.29
N VAL A 120 2.05 -8.03 -1.51
CA VAL A 120 3.27 -7.26 -1.77
C VAL A 120 3.22 -5.89 -1.09
N SER A 121 2.08 -5.21 -1.14
CA SER A 121 1.89 -3.94 -0.41
C SER A 121 2.11 -4.10 1.09
N TYR A 122 1.54 -5.13 1.72
CA TYR A 122 1.77 -5.40 3.14
C TYR A 122 3.22 -5.73 3.47
N LEU A 123 3.88 -6.57 2.66
CA LEU A 123 5.28 -6.93 2.86
C LEU A 123 6.19 -5.70 2.84
N ILE A 124 5.93 -4.74 1.96
CA ILE A 124 6.70 -3.49 1.89
C ILE A 124 6.36 -2.55 3.06
N ASP A 125 5.15 -2.62 3.60
CA ASP A 125 4.72 -1.79 4.72
C ASP A 125 5.31 -2.26 6.07
N ILE A 126 5.64 -3.56 6.22
CA ILE A 126 6.21 -4.12 7.47
C ILE A 126 7.49 -3.42 7.95
N PRO A 127 8.56 -3.23 7.13
CA PRO A 127 9.79 -2.59 7.58
C PRO A 127 9.57 -1.17 8.12
N ILE A 128 8.63 -0.42 7.54
CA ILE A 128 8.36 0.94 8.01
C ILE A 128 7.52 0.96 9.26
N MET A 129 6.57 0.03 9.38
CA MET A 129 5.84 -0.16 10.63
C MET A 129 6.85 -0.45 11.75
N LEU A 130 7.74 -1.43 11.55
CA LEU A 130 8.80 -1.77 12.50
C LEU A 130 9.80 -0.63 12.76
N GLY A 131 10.22 0.09 11.72
CA GLY A 131 11.14 1.23 11.82
C GLY A 131 10.55 2.42 12.57
N LEU A 132 9.28 2.76 12.33
CA LEU A 132 8.56 3.78 13.10
C LEU A 132 8.42 3.37 14.57
N PHE A 133 8.18 2.09 14.88
CA PHE A 133 8.18 1.61 16.27
C PHE A 133 9.51 1.81 16.97
N MET A 134 10.62 1.44 16.33
CA MET A 134 11.94 1.60 16.94
C MET A 134 12.26 3.06 17.24
N VAL A 135 11.91 3.99 16.35
CA VAL A 135 12.14 5.43 16.55
C VAL A 135 11.22 6.00 17.65
N ILE A 136 9.95 5.60 17.70
CA ILE A 136 9.03 6.06 18.76
C ILE A 136 9.44 5.49 20.13
N ALA A 137 9.81 4.20 20.20
CA ALA A 137 10.24 3.55 21.44
C ALA A 137 11.60 4.03 21.97
N THR A 138 12.39 4.76 21.17
CA THR A 138 13.64 5.40 21.64
C THR A 138 13.47 6.86 22.02
N ILE A 139 12.34 7.49 21.66
CA ILE A 139 12.04 8.90 21.98
C ILE A 139 11.08 9.01 23.18
N CYS A 140 10.31 7.96 23.48
CA CYS A 140 9.53 7.81 24.71
C CYS A 140 10.34 7.10 25.80
#